data_AF-A0A9P6ITB2-F1
#
_entry.id   AF-A0A9P6ITB2-F1
#
_cell.length_a   1.000
_cell.length_b   1.000
_cell.length_c   1.000
_cell.angle_alpha   90.00
_cell.angle_beta   90.00
_cell.angle_gamma   90.00
#
_symmetry.space_group_name_H-M   'P 1'
#
loop_
_entity.id
_entity.type
_entity.pdbx_description
1 polymer ?
#
loop_
_entity_poly.entity_id
_entity_poly.type
_entity_poly.pdbx_seq_one_letter_code
_entity_poly.pdbx_strand_id
1 'polypeptide(L)'
;RGARAIFQFYPENDDQVQLIMGCAVRCGFEGGLVVDYPNSKKAKKFYLCLFAGQEANGVKQQLPAALGEDEEGEPGENGVQYTSKKRTDSRMRSNKRKPTKDKNWVLKKKEQLRSKGDKTANDSKFTARKRRPKF
;
A
#
# COMPACT_ATOMS: atom_id res chain seq x y z
N ARG A 1 10.16 32.33 0.41
CA ARG A 1 9.39 31.06 0.46
C ARG A 1 9.72 30.30 -0.81
N GLY A 2 10.52 29.23 -0.74
CA GLY A 2 10.89 28.39 -1.88
C GLY A 2 9.92 27.23 -2.07
N ALA A 3 9.69 26.81 -3.32
CA ALA A 3 8.86 25.63 -3.61
C ALA A 3 9.70 24.34 -3.46
N ARG A 4 9.08 23.23 -3.07
CA ARG A 4 9.73 21.93 -2.91
C ARG A 4 9.06 20.91 -3.80
N ALA A 5 9.84 20.04 -4.44
CA ALA A 5 9.36 18.91 -5.22
C ALA A 5 10.10 17.63 -4.81
N ILE A 6 9.36 16.54 -4.64
CA ILE A 6 9.93 15.24 -4.25
C ILE A 6 9.44 14.20 -5.25
N PHE A 7 10.38 13.51 -5.90
CA PHE A 7 10.09 12.46 -6.87
C PHE A 7 10.63 11.13 -6.39
N GLN A 8 9.75 10.16 -6.21
CA GLN A 8 10.14 8.78 -5.99
C GLN A 8 10.28 8.07 -7.34
N PHE A 9 11.43 7.46 -7.59
CA PHE A 9 11.72 6.79 -8.87
C PHE A 9 12.57 5.52 -8.69
N TYR A 10 12.69 4.73 -9.75
CA TYR A 10 13.43 3.46 -9.78
C TYR A 10 14.40 3.47 -10.96
N PRO A 11 15.64 3.93 -10.76
CA PRO A 11 16.67 3.93 -11.81
C PRO A 11 17.12 2.50 -12.11
N GLU A 12 17.47 2.22 -13.37
CA GLU A 12 18.06 0.94 -13.76
C GLU A 12 19.56 0.87 -13.45
N ASN A 13 20.26 2.02 -13.56
CA ASN A 13 21.69 2.14 -13.33
C ASN A 13 22.04 3.47 -12.63
N ASP A 14 23.26 3.56 -12.11
CA ASP A 14 23.74 4.77 -11.42
C ASP A 14 23.92 5.96 -12.39
N ASP A 15 24.18 5.69 -13.67
CA ASP A 15 24.28 6.73 -14.71
C ASP A 15 22.96 7.50 -14.89
N GLN A 16 21.81 6.82 -14.83
CA GLN A 16 20.49 7.45 -14.86
C GLN A 16 20.30 8.38 -13.65
N VAL A 17 20.78 7.99 -12.47
CA VAL A 17 20.72 8.84 -11.27
C VAL A 17 21.56 10.10 -11.47
N GLN A 18 22.79 9.95 -11.95
CA GLN A 18 23.68 11.08 -12.23
C GLN A 18 23.10 12.02 -13.29
N LEU A 19 22.52 11.48 -14.36
CA LEU A 19 21.87 12.26 -15.41
C LEU A 19 20.71 13.10 -14.85
N ILE A 20 19.81 12.49 -14.06
CA ILE A 20 18.66 13.18 -13.47
C ILE A 20 19.13 14.28 -12.51
N MET A 21 20.09 13.98 -11.63
CA MET A 21 20.67 14.98 -10.72
C MET A 21 21.34 16.13 -11.48
N GLY A 22 22.13 15.82 -12.50
CA GLY A 22 22.82 16.82 -13.31
C GLY A 22 21.86 17.76 -14.04
N CYS A 23 20.74 17.23 -14.54
CA CYS A 23 19.66 18.04 -15.10
C CYS A 23 19.01 18.94 -14.04
N ALA A 24 18.71 18.42 -12.85
CA ALA A 24 18.11 19.22 -11.77
C ALA A 24 19.00 20.40 -11.36
N VAL A 25 20.31 20.15 -11.18
CA VAL A 25 21.30 21.20 -10.86
C VAL A 25 21.41 22.22 -11.98
N ARG A 26 21.44 21.77 -13.26
CA ARG A 26 21.46 22.68 -14.42
C ARG A 26 20.23 23.58 -14.50
N CYS A 27 19.07 23.07 -14.10
CA CYS A 27 17.83 23.84 -14.00
C CYS A 27 17.78 24.78 -12.79
N GLY A 28 18.81 24.81 -11.94
CA GLY A 28 18.90 25.68 -10.78
C GLY A 28 18.13 25.16 -9.56
N PHE A 29 17.77 23.87 -9.54
CA PHE A 29 17.25 23.25 -8.32
C PHE A 29 18.41 22.91 -7.38
N GLU A 30 18.23 23.24 -6.11
CA GLU A 30 19.08 22.77 -5.01
C GLU A 30 18.48 21.50 -4.40
N GLY A 31 19.26 20.74 -3.61
CA GLY A 31 18.78 19.53 -2.92
C GLY A 31 19.68 18.32 -3.14
N GLY A 32 19.08 17.13 -3.23
CA GLY A 32 19.83 15.87 -3.25
C GLY A 32 18.95 14.62 -3.31
N LEU A 33 19.60 13.47 -3.21
CA LEU A 33 18.96 12.15 -3.28
C LEU A 33 18.93 11.50 -1.90
N VAL A 34 17.75 11.00 -1.53
CA VAL A 34 17.52 10.24 -0.31
C VAL A 34 17.22 8.80 -0.70
N VAL A 35 17.92 7.85 -0.09
CA VAL A 35 17.77 6.42 -0.37
C VAL A 35 17.33 5.69 0.88
N ASP A 36 16.08 5.26 0.90
CA ASP A 36 15.58 4.41 1.99
C ASP A 36 16.09 2.97 1.80
N TYR A 37 16.43 2.32 2.91
CA TYR A 37 16.87 0.92 2.99
C TYR A 37 18.00 0.60 1.99
N PRO A 38 19.15 1.30 2.05
CA PRO A 38 20.21 1.18 1.06
C PRO A 38 20.75 -0.25 0.91
N ASN A 39 20.72 -1.02 1.99
CA ASN A 39 21.20 -2.40 2.07
C ASN A 39 20.21 -3.44 1.51
N SER A 40 18.96 -3.08 1.20
CA SER A 40 17.92 -4.03 0.77
C SER A 40 17.54 -3.85 -0.69
N LYS A 41 17.95 -4.76 -1.58
CA LYS A 41 17.56 -4.70 -3.01
C LYS A 41 16.04 -4.67 -3.27
N LYS A 42 15.24 -5.18 -2.32
CA LYS A 42 13.77 -5.28 -2.45
C LYS A 42 13.05 -4.08 -1.84
N ALA A 43 13.58 -3.52 -0.76
CA ALA A 43 12.97 -2.40 -0.05
C ALA A 43 13.59 -1.03 -0.42
N LYS A 44 14.71 -1.03 -1.16
CA LYS A 44 15.40 0.18 -1.62
C LYS A 44 14.46 1.07 -2.41
N LYS A 45 14.40 2.35 -2.03
CA LYS A 45 13.63 3.39 -2.72
C LYS A 45 14.47 4.64 -2.86
N PHE A 46 14.41 5.24 -4.04
CA PHE A 46 15.11 6.48 -4.35
C PHE A 46 14.12 7.64 -4.36
N TYR A 47 14.48 8.71 -3.66
CA TYR A 47 13.74 9.97 -3.66
C TYR A 47 14.67 11.10 -4.08
N LEU A 48 14.31 11.80 -5.15
CA LEU A 48 14.94 13.06 -5.54
C LEU A 48 14.22 14.20 -4.84
N CYS A 49 14.91 14.89 -3.94
CA CYS A 49 14.39 16.05 -3.21
C CYS A 49 14.95 17.32 -3.83
N LEU A 50 14.07 18.14 -4.42
CA LEU A 50 14.40 19.39 -5.10
C LEU A 50 13.80 20.59 -4.39
N PHE A 51 14.58 21.66 -4.37
CA PHE A 51 14.30 22.94 -3.75
C PHE A 51 14.44 24.04 -4.80
N ALA A 52 13.39 24.83 -4.99
CA ALA A 52 13.35 25.93 -5.94
C ALA A 52 13.61 27.27 -5.22
N GLY A 53 14.75 27.88 -5.57
CA GLY A 53 15.18 29.18 -5.07
C GLY A 53 15.86 29.13 -3.70
N GLN A 54 16.78 30.06 -3.45
CA GLN A 54 17.41 30.25 -2.16
C GLN A 54 16.45 30.92 -1.17
N GLU A 55 16.42 30.44 0.08
CA GLU A 55 15.65 31.13 1.11
C GLU A 55 16.29 32.48 1.42
N ALA A 56 15.48 33.54 1.37
CA ALA A 56 15.89 34.93 1.60
C ALA A 56 16.57 35.18 2.97
N ASN A 57 16.50 34.21 3.89
CA ASN A 57 17.05 34.32 5.24
C ASN A 57 18.36 33.53 5.45
N GLY A 58 18.97 32.99 4.39
CA GLY A 58 20.24 32.26 4.48
C GLY A 58 20.17 30.88 5.16
N VAL A 59 18.96 30.41 5.49
CA VAL A 59 18.74 29.07 6.03
C VAL A 59 18.81 28.06 4.88
N LYS A 60 19.85 27.23 4.87
CA LYS A 60 19.97 26.14 3.91
C LYS A 60 18.88 25.10 4.18
N GLN A 61 18.11 24.74 3.16
CA GLN A 61 17.08 23.72 3.28
C GLN A 61 17.72 22.35 3.50
N GLN A 62 17.38 21.71 4.62
CA GLN A 62 17.89 20.38 4.96
C GLN A 62 17.15 19.29 4.18
N LEU A 63 17.90 18.26 3.79
CA LEU A 63 17.35 17.05 3.20
C LEU A 63 16.66 16.21 4.28
N PRO A 64 15.55 15.51 3.95
CA PRO A 64 14.94 14.59 4.88
C PRO A 64 15.88 13.41 5.16
N ALA A 65 15.80 12.88 6.39
CA ALA A 65 16.58 11.71 6.80
C ALA A 65 16.14 10.46 6.03
N ALA A 66 17.11 9.66 5.61
CA ALA A 66 16.86 8.36 4.97
C ALA A 66 16.40 7.34 6.01
N LEU A 67 15.47 6.46 5.64
CA LEU A 67 15.04 5.37 6.51
C LEU A 67 15.93 4.13 6.34
N GLY A 68 16.13 3.37 7.41
CA GLY A 68 16.75 2.04 7.35
C GLY A 68 18.28 2.01 7.44
N GLU A 69 18.89 3.05 8.03
CA GLU A 69 20.28 3.02 8.48
C GLU A 69 20.41 2.28 9.83
N ASP A 70 19.34 2.28 10.64
CA ASP A 70 19.27 1.56 11.91
C ASP A 70 18.55 0.21 11.75
N GLU A 71 19.29 -0.90 11.81
CA GLU A 71 18.73 -2.25 12.00
C GLU A 71 18.15 -2.47 13.43
N GLU A 72 18.12 -1.44 14.29
CA GLU A 72 17.69 -1.50 15.70
C GLU A 72 16.84 -0.26 16.12
N GLY A 73 16.06 0.32 15.20
CA GLY A 73 15.27 1.53 15.47
C GLY A 73 13.79 1.39 15.08
N GLU A 74 12.92 1.39 16.10
CA GLU A 74 11.46 1.51 16.08
C GLU A 74 10.86 2.12 14.78
N PRO A 75 9.83 1.50 14.17
CA PRO A 75 9.17 2.09 13.01
C PRO A 75 8.43 3.36 13.44
N GLY A 76 8.98 4.52 13.05
CA GLY A 76 8.28 5.80 13.16
C GLY A 76 6.87 5.72 12.58
N GLU A 77 5.94 6.43 13.21
CA GLU A 77 4.47 6.31 13.06
C GLU A 77 3.91 6.56 11.64
N ASN A 78 4.77 6.90 10.66
CA ASN A 78 4.41 7.13 9.26
C ASN A 78 5.17 6.21 8.27
N GLY A 79 5.57 5.01 8.68
CA GLY A 79 6.13 4.00 7.79
C GLY A 79 5.07 3.37 6.88
N VAL A 80 5.22 3.49 5.56
CA VAL A 80 4.38 2.77 4.58
C VAL A 80 4.50 1.26 4.85
N GLN A 81 3.42 0.64 5.37
CA GLN A 81 3.44 -0.77 5.77
C GLN A 81 3.78 -1.67 4.58
N TYR A 82 4.97 -2.25 4.63
CA TYR A 82 5.44 -3.19 3.63
C TYR A 82 4.51 -4.41 3.61
N THR A 83 4.03 -4.77 2.43
CA THR A 83 2.98 -5.78 2.20
C THR A 83 3.48 -7.23 2.39
N SER A 84 4.36 -7.49 3.36
CA SER A 84 4.70 -8.85 3.80
C SER A 84 3.50 -9.56 4.43
N LYS A 85 2.60 -8.79 5.07
CA LYS A 85 1.36 -9.29 5.69
C LYS A 85 0.35 -9.88 4.69
N LYS A 86 0.50 -9.63 3.38
CA LYS A 86 -0.45 -10.16 2.38
C LYS A 86 -0.30 -11.67 2.14
N ARG A 87 0.89 -12.24 2.43
CA ARG A 87 1.14 -13.68 2.30
C ARG A 87 0.61 -14.51 3.48
N THR A 88 0.53 -13.91 4.67
CA THR A 88 -0.06 -14.57 5.85
C THR A 88 -1.59 -14.43 5.87
N ASP A 89 -2.13 -13.28 5.44
CA ASP A 89 -3.58 -13.07 5.36
C ASP A 89 -4.24 -13.97 4.29
N SER A 90 -3.56 -14.27 3.17
CA SER A 90 -4.12 -15.18 2.16
C SER A 90 -4.25 -16.64 2.64
N ARG A 91 -3.31 -17.12 3.46
CA ARG A 91 -3.37 -18.46 4.08
C ARG A 91 -4.43 -18.53 5.19
N MET A 92 -4.57 -17.47 5.99
CA MET A 92 -5.66 -17.37 6.99
C MET A 92 -7.05 -17.22 6.34
N ARG A 93 -7.17 -16.48 5.23
CA ARG A 93 -8.44 -16.32 4.50
C ARG A 93 -8.88 -17.60 3.81
N SER A 94 -7.95 -18.41 3.30
CA SER A 94 -8.30 -19.68 2.66
C SER A 94 -8.99 -20.65 3.63
N ASN A 95 -8.58 -20.66 4.90
CA ASN A 95 -9.16 -21.54 5.92
C ASN A 95 -10.46 -20.99 6.55
N LYS A 96 -10.81 -19.73 6.27
CA LYS A 96 -12.04 -19.05 6.74
C LYS A 96 -13.06 -18.79 5.63
N ARG A 97 -12.86 -19.32 4.42
CA ARG A 97 -13.89 -19.25 3.36
C ARG A 97 -15.07 -20.13 3.76
N LYS A 98 -16.03 -19.51 4.44
CA LYS A 98 -17.39 -19.99 4.60
C LYS A 98 -17.89 -20.50 3.24
N PRO A 99 -18.40 -21.74 3.13
CA PRO A 99 -18.91 -22.27 1.87
C PRO A 99 -19.79 -21.23 1.17
N THR A 100 -19.60 -21.06 -0.14
CA THR A 100 -20.31 -20.07 -0.98
C THR A 100 -21.84 -20.18 -0.87
N LYS A 101 -22.36 -21.29 -0.33
CA LYS A 101 -23.78 -21.60 -0.15
C LYS A 101 -24.16 -21.88 1.32
N ASP A 102 -23.53 -21.19 2.27
CA ASP A 102 -23.90 -21.29 3.69
C ASP A 102 -25.34 -20.81 3.96
N LYS A 103 -25.93 -21.25 5.08
CA LYS A 103 -27.30 -20.88 5.49
C LYS A 103 -27.54 -19.36 5.45
N ASN A 104 -26.56 -18.56 5.88
CA ASN A 104 -26.67 -17.09 5.86
C ASN A 104 -26.74 -16.53 4.44
N TRP A 105 -26.09 -17.16 3.47
CA TRP A 105 -26.17 -16.77 2.06
C TRP A 105 -27.59 -17.00 1.51
N VAL A 106 -28.23 -18.12 1.85
CA VAL A 106 -29.61 -18.42 1.46
C VAL A 106 -30.59 -17.44 2.10
N LEU A 107 -30.42 -17.10 3.39
CA LEU A 107 -31.28 -16.13 4.08
C LEU A 107 -31.17 -14.73 3.47
N LYS A 108 -29.94 -14.26 3.19
CA LYS A 108 -29.71 -12.97 2.52
C LYS A 108 -30.38 -12.90 1.15
N LYS A 109 -30.36 -14.00 0.38
CA LYS A 109 -31.04 -14.05 -0.93
C LYS A 109 -32.55 -14.01 -0.80
N LYS A 110 -33.13 -14.71 0.19
CA LYS A 110 -34.56 -14.63 0.48
C LYS A 110 -34.98 -13.23 0.92
N GLU A 111 -34.19 -12.56 1.76
CA GLU A 111 -34.46 -11.19 2.18
C GLU A 111 -34.45 -10.21 0.99
N GLN A 112 -33.47 -10.35 0.07
CA GLN A 112 -33.44 -9.57 -1.16
C GLN A 112 -34.69 -9.78 -2.02
N LEU A 113 -35.18 -11.01 -2.15
CA LEU A 113 -36.39 -11.31 -2.91
C LEU A 113 -37.65 -10.76 -2.22
N ARG A 114 -37.75 -10.87 -0.88
CA ARG A 114 -38.84 -10.25 -0.11
C ARG A 114 -38.86 -8.73 -0.26
N SER A 115 -37.70 -8.09 -0.19
CA SER A 115 -37.58 -6.64 -0.38
C SER A 115 -37.98 -6.19 -1.79
N LYS A 116 -37.88 -7.08 -2.78
CA LYS A 116 -38.34 -6.85 -4.16
C LYS A 116 -39.82 -7.21 -4.38
N GLY A 117 -40.50 -7.73 -3.36
CA GLY A 117 -41.91 -8.16 -3.46
C GLY A 117 -42.11 -9.54 -4.11
N ASP A 118 -41.04 -10.29 -4.37
CA ASP A 118 -41.12 -11.61 -5.00
C ASP A 118 -41.61 -12.68 -4.02
N LYS A 119 -42.41 -13.64 -4.52
CA LYS A 119 -42.90 -14.78 -3.74
C LYS A 119 -41.73 -15.60 -3.20
N THR A 120 -41.51 -15.53 -1.89
CA THR A 120 -40.34 -16.14 -1.22
C THR A 120 -40.80 -17.12 -0.13
N ALA A 121 -40.21 -18.32 -0.09
CA ALA A 121 -40.55 -19.33 0.92
C ALA A 121 -40.15 -18.93 2.35
N ASN A 122 -41.00 -19.27 3.33
CA ASN A 122 -40.78 -19.02 4.76
C ASN A 122 -39.46 -19.64 5.26
N ASP A 123 -38.88 -19.01 6.29
CA ASP A 123 -37.65 -19.49 6.91
C ASP A 123 -37.96 -20.60 7.91
N SER A 124 -37.23 -21.71 7.80
CA SER A 124 -37.34 -22.84 8.72
C SER A 124 -35.97 -23.27 9.23
N LYS A 125 -35.96 -24.05 10.32
CA LYS A 125 -34.75 -24.68 10.88
C LYS A 125 -34.00 -25.55 9.85
N PHE A 126 -34.69 -26.02 8.81
CA PHE A 126 -34.14 -26.87 7.76
C PHE A 126 -33.61 -26.11 6.53
N THR A 127 -33.63 -24.77 6.55
CA THR A 127 -33.10 -23.93 5.46
C THR A 127 -31.62 -24.21 5.23
N ALA A 128 -31.23 -24.45 3.97
CA ALA A 128 -29.88 -24.79 3.53
C ALA A 128 -29.28 -26.08 4.15
N ARG A 129 -30.11 -26.96 4.74
CA ARG A 129 -29.65 -28.25 5.28
C ARG A 129 -29.53 -29.28 4.15
N LYS A 130 -28.40 -30.01 4.11
CA LYS A 130 -28.19 -31.14 3.20
C LYS A 130 -29.27 -32.20 3.44
N ARG A 131 -30.04 -32.54 2.40
CA ARG A 131 -31.04 -33.63 2.44
C ARG A 131 -30.35 -34.96 2.14
N ARG A 132 -30.76 -36.03 2.82
CA ARG A 132 -30.26 -37.38 2.53
C ARG A 132 -30.76 -37.79 1.14
N PRO A 133 -29.97 -38.57 0.37
CA PRO A 133 -30.45 -39.15 -0.87
C PRO A 133 -31.68 -40.01 -0.57
N LYS A 134 -32.76 -39.80 -1.33
CA LYS A 134 -33.87 -40.75 -1.40
C LYS A 134 -33.49 -41.73 -2.50
N PHE A 135 -33.30 -42.98 -2.13
CA PHE A 135 -33.28 -44.11 -3.05
C PHE A 135 -34.68 -44.68 -3.08
#